data_AF-A0A7V2M1Z6-F1
#
_entry.id   AF-A0A7V2M1Z6-F1
#
_cell.length_a   1.000
_cell.length_b   1.000
_cell.length_c   1.000
_cell.angle_alpha   90.00
_cell.angle_beta   90.00
_cell.angle_gamma   90.00
#
_symmetry.space_group_name_H-M   'P 1'
#
loop_
_entity.id
_entity.type
_entity.pdbx_description
1 polymer ?
#
loop_
_entity_poly.entity_id
_entity_poly.type
_entity_poly.pdbx_seq_one_letter_code
_entity_poly.pdbx_strand_id
1 'polypeptide(L)' 'MEIKELTNEMNKFVKNKGWYDLDSKRPQTLKNLSISLCLEVSEVLEYFQWGNEVIDKDEFASELADVALYLL' A
#
# COMPACT_ATOMS: atom_id res chain seq x y z
N MET A 1 0.93 0.69 17.22
CA MET A 1 -0.29 1.39 16.80
C MET A 1 -1.33 0.34 16.49
N GLU A 2 -2.57 0.54 16.92
CA GLU A 2 -3.70 -0.31 16.55
C GLU A 2 -4.09 -0.10 15.08
N ILE A 3 -4.77 -1.08 14.46
CA ILE A 3 -5.24 -0.97 13.06
C ILE A 3 -6.01 0.34 12.85
N LYS A 4 -6.88 0.72 13.80
CA LYS A 4 -7.65 1.96 13.73
C LYS A 4 -6.76 3.22 13.74
N GLU A 5 -5.66 3.20 14.47
CA GLU A 5 -4.71 4.31 14.51
C GLU A 5 -3.95 4.41 13.19
N LEU A 6 -3.53 3.27 12.64
CA LEU A 6 -2.88 3.21 11.33
C LEU A 6 -3.81 3.69 10.20
N THR A 7 -5.07 3.25 10.18
CA THR A 7 -6.08 3.77 9.23
C THR A 7 -6.23 5.28 9.35
N ASN A 8 -6.24 5.84 10.57
CA ASN A 8 -6.32 7.28 10.75
C ASN A 8 -5.09 8.02 10.20
N GLU A 9 -3.88 7.50 10.45
CA GLU A 9 -2.66 8.08 9.88
C GLU A 9 -2.62 7.97 8.36
N MET A 10 -3.09 6.86 7.78
CA MET A 10 -3.20 6.69 6.34
C MET A 10 -4.16 7.72 5.73
N ASN A 11 -5.36 7.90 6.33
CA ASN A 11 -6.30 8.92 5.90
C ASN A 11 -5.71 10.34 5.99
N LYS A 12 -4.94 10.65 7.05
CA LYS A 12 -4.23 11.94 7.17
C LYS A 12 -3.19 12.11 6.07
N PHE A 13 -2.40 11.08 5.79
CA PHE A 13 -1.41 11.10 4.72
C PHE A 13 -2.05 11.37 3.35
N VAL A 14 -3.07 10.59 2.98
CA VAL A 14 -3.80 10.71 1.71
C VAL A 14 -4.43 12.09 1.58
N LYS A 15 -5.01 12.61 2.66
CA LYS A 15 -5.56 13.98 2.70
C LYS A 15 -4.48 15.05 2.52
N ASN A 16 -3.34 14.93 3.19
CA ASN A 16 -2.22 15.87 3.06
C ASN A 16 -1.62 15.89 1.64
N LYS A 17 -1.79 14.81 0.88
CA LYS A 17 -1.40 14.73 -0.53
C LYS A 17 -2.45 15.33 -1.49
N GLY A 18 -3.62 15.75 -0.98
CA GLY A 18 -4.75 16.23 -1.79
C GLY A 18 -5.43 15.12 -2.60
N TRP A 19 -5.25 13.85 -2.23
CA TRP A 19 -5.72 12.74 -3.08
C TRP A 19 -7.21 12.46 -2.98
N TYR A 20 -7.87 12.96 -1.92
CA TYR A 20 -9.32 12.95 -1.79
C TYR A 20 -10.02 14.10 -2.54
N ASP A 21 -9.26 15.06 -3.09
CA ASP A 21 -9.84 16.19 -3.80
C ASP A 21 -10.49 15.74 -5.12
N LEU A 22 -11.56 16.43 -5.53
CA LEU A 22 -12.36 16.06 -6.70
C LEU A 22 -11.57 16.06 -8.02
N ASP A 23 -10.55 16.90 -8.12
CA ASP A 23 -9.66 17.07 -9.28
C ASP A 23 -8.30 16.38 -9.09
N SER A 24 -8.17 15.52 -8.07
CA SER A 24 -6.97 14.74 -7.83
C SER A 24 -6.59 13.89 -9.05
N LYS A 25 -5.30 13.94 -9.42
CA LYS A 25 -4.71 13.03 -10.40
C LYS A 25 -4.56 11.59 -9.89
N ARG A 26 -4.80 11.36 -8.60
CA ARG A 26 -4.72 10.07 -7.91
C ARG A 26 -5.98 9.85 -7.06
N PRO A 27 -7.17 9.76 -7.69
CA PRO A 27 -8.42 9.67 -6.94
C PRO A 27 -8.52 8.33 -6.23
N GLN A 28 -8.94 8.36 -4.96
CA GLN A 28 -9.03 7.19 -4.09
C GLN A 28 -10.33 6.40 -4.31
N THR A 29 -10.63 6.08 -5.57
CA THR A 29 -11.81 5.26 -5.92
C THR A 29 -11.56 3.81 -5.54
N LEU A 30 -12.64 3.05 -5.25
CA LEU A 30 -12.55 1.61 -4.96
C LEU A 30 -11.76 0.86 -6.04
N LYS A 31 -11.99 1.20 -7.33
CA LYS A 31 -11.25 0.62 -8.45
C LYS A 31 -9.75 0.87 -8.34
N ASN A 32 -9.34 2.11 -8.09
CA ASN A 32 -7.91 2.46 -8.04
C ASN A 32 -7.23 1.80 -6.84
N LEU A 33 -7.88 1.81 -5.66
CA LEU A 33 -7.38 1.16 -4.47
C LEU A 33 -7.22 -0.36 -4.67
N SER A 34 -8.22 -1.03 -5.27
CA SER A 34 -8.12 -2.46 -5.56
C SER A 34 -7.03 -2.80 -6.57
N ILE A 35 -6.78 -1.93 -7.57
CA ILE A 35 -5.68 -2.10 -8.51
C ILE A 35 -4.35 -1.93 -7.78
N SER A 36 -4.18 -0.86 -7.01
CA SER A 36 -2.95 -0.62 -6.23
C SER A 36 -2.66 -1.78 -5.28
N LEU A 37 -3.64 -2.27 -4.53
CA LEU A 37 -3.48 -3.45 -3.68
C LEU A 37 -2.95 -4.67 -4.45
N CYS A 38 -3.47 -4.91 -5.66
CA CYS A 38 -3.00 -6.02 -6.50
C CYS A 38 -1.56 -5.82 -6.98
N LEU A 39 -1.16 -4.58 -7.27
CA LEU A 39 0.20 -4.24 -7.66
C LEU A 39 1.17 -4.51 -6.50
N GLU A 40 0.91 -3.99 -5.30
CA GLU A 40 1.81 -4.20 -4.15
C GLU A 40 1.90 -5.69 -3.75
N VAL A 41 0.80 -6.44 -3.86
CA VAL A 41 0.84 -7.90 -3.66
C VAL A 41 1.74 -8.58 -4.69
N SER A 42 1.79 -8.07 -5.92
CA SER A 42 2.69 -8.59 -6.95
C SER A 42 4.16 -8.29 -6.63
N GLU A 43 4.47 -7.15 -6.02
CA GLU A 43 5.82 -6.79 -5.56
C GLU A 43 6.27 -7.72 -4.41
N VAL A 44 5.38 -8.06 -3.46
CA VAL A 44 5.64 -9.12 -2.45
C VAL A 44 5.94 -10.47 -3.11
N LEU A 45 5.24 -10.82 -4.19
CA LEU A 45 5.47 -12.08 -4.92
C LEU A 45 6.81 -12.10 -5.67
N GLU A 46 7.36 -10.94 -6.05
CA GLU A 46 8.64 -10.84 -6.75
C GLU A 46 9.79 -11.43 -5.93
N TYR A 47 9.78 -11.23 -4.60
CA TYR A 47 10.78 -11.81 -3.69
C TYR A 47 10.83 -13.34 -3.72
N PHE A 48 9.72 -13.97 -4.14
CA PHE A 48 9.60 -15.42 -4.24
C PHE A 48 9.63 -15.92 -5.69
N GLN A 49 9.88 -15.04 -6.67
CA GLN A 49 9.80 -15.39 -8.09
C GLN A 49 10.78 -16.49 -8.49
N TRP A 50 12.00 -16.47 -7.92
CA TRP A 50 13.09 -17.38 -8.29
C TRP A 50 13.65 -18.20 -7.12
N GLY A 51 13.03 -18.11 -5.94
CA GLY A 51 13.51 -18.78 -4.73
C GLY A 51 12.54 -18.60 -3.57
N ASN A 52 12.86 -19.23 -2.44
CA ASN A 52 12.00 -19.18 -1.25
C ASN A 52 12.62 -18.37 -0.09
N GLU A 53 13.76 -17.71 -0.34
CA GLU A 53 14.49 -16.95 0.66
C GLU A 53 14.44 -15.45 0.33
N VAL A 54 13.95 -14.67 1.30
CA VAL A 54 13.97 -13.21 1.23
C VAL A 54 15.36 -12.74 1.65
N ILE A 55 16.13 -12.22 0.68
CA ILE A 55 17.49 -11.73 0.90
C ILE A 55 17.46 -10.33 1.56
N ASP A 56 16.70 -9.40 0.98
CA ASP A 56 16.49 -8.07 1.55
C ASP A 56 15.18 -8.03 2.36
N LYS A 57 15.32 -8.16 3.68
CA LYS A 57 14.17 -8.19 4.59
C LYS A 57 13.56 -6.82 4.85
N ASP A 58 14.35 -5.75 4.70
CA ASP A 58 13.88 -4.40 4.96
C ASP A 58 13.03 -3.92 3.78
N GLU A 59 13.47 -4.20 2.56
CA GLU A 59 12.71 -3.93 1.34
C GLU A 59 11.44 -4.80 1.29
N PHE A 60 11.53 -6.10 1.63
CA PHE A 60 10.36 -6.97 1.72
C PHE A 60 9.33 -6.50 2.77
N ALA A 61 9.80 -5.99 3.92
CA ALA A 61 8.92 -5.42 4.92
C ALA A 61 8.24 -4.13 4.44
N SER A 62 8.89 -3.37 3.55
CA SER A 62 8.30 -2.21 2.88
C SER A 62 7.14 -2.64 1.99
N GLU A 63 7.32 -3.67 1.15
CA GLU A 63 6.24 -4.14 0.27
C GLU A 63 5.03 -4.68 1.05
N LEU A 64 5.27 -5.39 2.15
CA LEU A 64 4.21 -5.82 3.04
C LEU A 64 3.47 -4.63 3.69
N ALA A 65 4.20 -3.55 4.01
CA ALA A 65 3.59 -2.33 4.51
C ALA A 65 2.71 -1.68 3.44
N ASP A 66 3.15 -1.64 2.18
CA ASP A 66 2.37 -1.06 1.08
C ASP A 66 1.07 -1.85 0.83
N VAL A 67 1.12 -3.18 0.86
CA VAL A 67 -0.08 -4.04 0.85
C VAL A 67 -1.03 -3.69 2.00
N ALA A 68 -0.50 -3.53 3.21
CA ALA A 68 -1.31 -3.18 4.37
C ALA A 68 -1.94 -1.78 4.19
N LEU A 69 -1.19 -0.79 3.71
CA LEU A 69 -1.67 0.58 3.54
C LEU A 69 -2.85 0.69 2.56
N TYR A 70 -2.88 -0.11 1.49
CA TYR A 70 -4.04 -0.14 0.57
C TYR A 70 -5.23 -0.97 1.07
N LEU A 71 -5.05 -1.73 2.16
CA LEU A 71 -6.14 -2.44 2.84
C LEU A 71 -6.80 -1.59 3.95
N LEU A 72 -6.09 -0.60 4.49
CA LEU A 72 -6.54 0.30 5.58
C LEU A 72 -7.47 1.43 5.11
#